data_AF-A0A0D2K7T5-F1
#
_entry.id   AF-A0A0D2K7T5-F1
#
_cell.length_a   1.000
_cell.length_b   1.000
_cell.length_c   1.000
_cell.angle_alpha   90.00
_cell.angle_beta   90.00
_cell.angle_gamma   90.00
#
_symmetry.space_group_name_H-M   'P 1'
#
loop_
_entity.id
_entity.type
_entity.pdbx_description
1 polymer ?
#
loop_
_entity_poly.entity_id
_entity_poly.type
_entity_poly.pdbx_seq_one_letter_code
_entity_poly.pdbx_strand_id
1 'polypeptide(L)'
;MRSVVPRIEKLAEDHYAVTCKKSGGSEERVLEVGLVMMATGRKPKTAGVGLEDVGVELAGDGSIKVDEFSRTNVPSVWAIGDVTNRINLTPVALMEGMALAKTIFGGEPTKPDYQFVASAVFCQPPLASVGYSEEEAVAKLAGPVDVYSSNNH
;
A
#
# COMPACT_ATOMS: atom_id res chain seq x y z
N MET A 1 -15.35 4.53 -10.71
CA MET A 1 -16.45 5.34 -10.11
C MET A 1 -16.27 5.32 -8.60
N ARG A 2 -15.88 6.43 -7.96
CA ARG A 2 -15.67 6.47 -6.50
C ARG A 2 -16.97 6.89 -5.79
N SER A 3 -17.39 6.12 -4.80
CA SER A 3 -18.47 6.48 -3.87
C SER A 3 -17.83 6.85 -2.54
N VAL A 4 -18.33 7.90 -1.89
CA VAL A 4 -17.90 8.34 -0.55
C VAL A 4 -18.99 8.01 0.46
N VAL A 5 -18.58 7.64 1.67
CA VAL A 5 -19.48 7.33 2.79
C VAL A 5 -19.37 8.49 3.79
N PRO A 6 -20.20 9.55 3.67
CA PRO A 6 -20.17 10.68 4.58
C PRO A 6 -20.64 10.34 6.00
N ARG A 7 -21.51 9.33 6.16
CA ARG A 7 -22.16 9.06 7.45
C ARG A 7 -22.52 7.59 7.61
N ILE A 8 -22.34 7.09 8.83
CA ILE A 8 -22.80 5.79 9.31
C ILE A 8 -23.51 6.02 10.64
N GLU A 9 -24.75 5.56 10.77
CA GLU A 9 -25.57 5.68 11.98
C GLU A 9 -25.96 4.28 12.47
N LYS A 10 -25.76 4.00 13.76
CA LYS A 10 -26.23 2.76 14.38
C LYS A 10 -27.68 2.93 14.82
N LEU A 11 -28.58 2.14 14.24
CA LEU A 11 -30.01 2.19 14.54
C LEU A 11 -30.39 1.22 15.66
N ALA A 12 -29.85 -0.01 15.61
CA ALA A 12 -30.02 -1.04 16.61
C ALA A 12 -28.79 -1.96 16.66
N GLU A 13 -28.84 -3.03 17.46
CA GLU A 13 -27.87 -4.12 17.37
C GLU A 13 -27.95 -4.76 15.97
N ASP A 14 -26.80 -4.93 15.32
CA ASP A 14 -26.68 -5.42 13.94
C ASP A 14 -27.60 -4.70 12.92
N HIS A 15 -27.79 -3.38 13.09
CA HIS A 15 -28.56 -2.56 12.15
C HIS A 15 -27.97 -1.16 12.05
N TYR A 16 -27.48 -0.83 10.85
CA TYR A 16 -26.81 0.43 10.54
C TYR A 16 -27.42 1.07 9.30
N ALA A 17 -27.59 2.39 9.33
CA ALA A 17 -27.87 3.20 8.15
C ALA A 17 -26.56 3.82 7.64
N VAL A 18 -26.22 3.55 6.39
CA VAL A 18 -25.01 4.05 5.71
C VAL A 18 -25.44 5.01 4.61
N THR A 19 -25.09 6.29 4.76
CA THR A 19 -25.30 7.28 3.71
C THR A 19 -24.13 7.23 2.75
N CYS A 20 -24.41 6.94 1.48
CA CYS A 20 -23.47 6.87 0.38
C CYS A 20 -23.74 8.02 -0.60
N LYS A 21 -22.68 8.64 -1.11
CA LYS A 21 -22.75 9.70 -2.11
C LYS A 21 -21.79 9.42 -3.26
N LYS A 22 -22.21 9.68 -4.49
CA LYS A 22 -21.30 9.56 -5.65
C LYS A 22 -20.29 10.70 -5.60
N SER A 23 -19.00 10.42 -5.80
CA SER A 23 -17.96 11.46 -5.83
C SER A 23 -18.30 12.51 -6.90
N GLY A 24 -18.51 13.76 -6.48
CA GLY A 24 -18.90 14.89 -7.34
C GLY A 24 -20.39 15.01 -7.68
N GLY A 25 -21.25 14.10 -7.19
CA GLY A 25 -22.71 14.20 -7.33
C GLY A 25 -23.35 14.79 -6.08
N SER A 26 -24.57 15.31 -6.19
CA SER A 26 -25.38 15.79 -5.05
C SER A 26 -26.30 14.72 -4.47
N GLU A 27 -26.59 13.65 -5.22
CA GLU A 27 -27.51 12.60 -4.79
C GLU A 27 -26.91 11.73 -3.69
N GLU A 28 -27.67 11.58 -2.61
CA GLU A 28 -27.39 10.70 -1.49
C GLU A 28 -28.30 9.48 -1.53
N ARG A 29 -27.74 8.31 -1.22
CA ARG A 29 -28.48 7.07 -1.03
C ARG A 29 -28.20 6.54 0.37
N VAL A 30 -29.26 6.17 1.09
CA VAL A 30 -29.13 5.50 2.38
C VAL A 30 -29.30 4.00 2.17
N LEU A 31 -28.38 3.22 2.73
CA LEU A 31 -28.40 1.77 2.73
C LEU A 31 -28.53 1.28 4.17
N GLU A 32 -29.52 0.44 4.43
CA GLU A 32 -29.63 -0.27 5.71
C GLU A 32 -28.91 -1.61 5.62
N VAL A 33 -27.97 -1.86 6.54
CA VAL A 33 -27.10 -3.04 6.53
C VAL A 33 -26.91 -3.58 7.94
N GLY A 34 -26.61 -4.87 8.05
CA GLY A 34 -26.34 -5.50 9.34
C GLY A 34 -24.92 -5.24 9.88
N LEU A 35 -23.97 -4.98 8.99
CA LEU A 35 -22.56 -4.79 9.35
C LEU A 35 -21.90 -3.82 8.39
N VAL A 36 -20.94 -3.05 8.91
CA VAL A 36 -20.11 -2.12 8.13
C VAL A 36 -18.65 -2.47 8.33
N MET A 37 -17.95 -2.80 7.24
CA MET A 37 -16.51 -3.07 7.24
C MET A 37 -15.77 -1.91 6.55
N MET A 38 -14.83 -1.29 7.26
CA MET A 38 -14.00 -0.21 6.72
C MET A 38 -12.64 -0.73 6.25
N ALA A 39 -12.38 -0.66 4.95
CA ALA A 39 -11.12 -1.01 4.32
C ALA A 39 -10.51 0.20 3.57
N THR A 40 -10.42 1.35 4.23
CA THR A 40 -10.06 2.65 3.61
C THR A 40 -8.54 2.91 3.51
N GLY A 41 -7.72 1.91 3.81
CA GLY A 41 -6.26 2.00 3.79
C GLY A 41 -5.62 1.71 5.15
N ARG A 42 -4.29 1.77 5.18
CA ARG A 42 -3.46 1.50 6.36
C ARG A 42 -2.58 2.71 6.63
N LYS A 43 -2.26 2.95 7.89
CA LYS A 43 -1.27 3.97 8.30
C LYS A 43 -0.01 3.28 8.83
N PRO A 44 1.19 3.80 8.55
CA PRO A 44 2.41 3.34 9.18
C PRO A 44 2.29 3.39 10.71
N LYS A 45 2.72 2.32 11.39
CA LYS A 45 2.68 2.24 12.86
C LYS A 45 3.98 2.78 13.45
N THR A 46 4.09 4.10 13.54
CA THR A 46 5.30 4.82 14.01
C THR A 46 5.10 5.57 15.33
N ALA A 47 3.85 5.84 15.72
CA ALA A 47 3.53 6.56 16.95
C ALA A 47 3.85 5.76 18.22
N GLY A 48 4.40 6.43 19.23
CA GLY A 48 4.67 5.86 20.55
C GLY A 48 5.84 4.87 20.60
N VAL A 49 6.71 4.90 19.59
CA VAL A 49 7.92 4.05 19.50
C VAL A 49 9.17 4.80 19.97
N GLY A 50 9.09 6.12 20.21
CA GLY A 50 10.23 6.95 20.63
C GLY A 50 11.14 7.34 19.46
N LEU A 51 10.61 7.37 18.23
CA LEU A 51 11.35 7.79 17.04
C LEU A 51 11.73 9.27 17.11
N GLU A 52 10.85 10.07 17.71
CA GLU A 52 11.03 11.48 18.04
C GLU A 52 12.23 11.72 18.96
N ASP A 53 12.43 10.87 19.97
CA ASP A 53 13.50 11.01 20.96
C ASP A 53 14.88 10.71 20.35
N VAL A 54 14.93 9.84 19.35
CA VAL A 54 16.14 9.46 18.63
C VAL A 54 16.39 10.36 17.40
N GLY A 55 15.43 11.21 17.04
CA GLY A 55 15.53 12.13 15.92
C GLY A 55 15.35 11.48 14.54
N VAL A 56 14.62 10.37 14.46
CA VAL A 56 14.30 9.71 13.19
C VAL A 56 13.27 10.53 12.41
N GLU A 57 13.57 10.82 11.15
CA GLU A 57 12.68 11.59 10.30
C GLU A 57 11.49 10.76 9.79
N LEU A 58 10.30 11.34 9.92
CA LEU A 58 9.07 10.82 9.32
C LEU A 58 8.65 11.66 8.11
N ALA A 59 7.99 11.03 7.14
CA ALA A 59 7.31 11.72 6.05
C ALA A 59 5.94 12.26 6.50
N GLY A 60 5.30 13.08 5.66
CA GLY A 60 4.03 13.74 5.99
C GLY A 60 2.85 12.77 6.23
N ASP A 61 2.97 11.52 5.76
CA ASP A 61 2.00 10.44 5.99
C ASP A 61 2.30 9.61 7.25
N GLY A 62 3.36 9.94 7.99
CA GLY A 62 3.82 9.23 9.18
C GLY A 62 4.74 8.04 8.93
N SER A 63 5.14 7.76 7.69
CA SER A 63 6.12 6.73 7.38
C SER A 63 7.54 7.13 7.76
N ILE A 64 8.40 6.16 8.05
CA ILE A 64 9.82 6.41 8.33
C ILE A 64 10.54 6.69 7.01
N LYS A 65 11.23 7.84 6.91
CA LYS A 65 12.06 8.13 5.75
C LYS A 65 13.30 7.25 5.73
N VAL A 66 13.56 6.64 4.58
CA VAL A 66 14.68 5.72 4.38
C VAL A 66 15.30 5.87 3.00
N ASP A 67 16.62 5.71 2.91
CA ASP A 67 17.39 5.67 1.65
C ASP A 67 17.20 4.36 0.87
N GLU A 68 17.79 4.20 -0.31
CA GLU A 68 17.63 2.99 -1.14
C GLU A 68 18.10 1.68 -0.46
N PHE A 69 18.91 1.76 0.59
CA PHE A 69 19.39 0.62 1.38
C PHE A 69 18.54 0.36 2.63
N SER A 70 17.48 1.14 2.84
CA SER A 70 16.56 1.07 3.99
C SER A 70 17.11 1.67 5.29
N ARG A 71 18.11 2.57 5.18
CA ARG A 71 18.70 3.31 6.30
C ARG A 71 17.94 4.60 6.56
N THR A 72 17.71 4.94 7.82
CA THR A 72 17.12 6.23 8.20
C THR A 72 18.16 7.36 8.19
N ASN A 73 17.76 8.59 8.53
CA ASN A 73 18.70 9.69 8.77
C ASN A 73 19.63 9.44 9.97
N VAL A 74 19.25 8.56 10.90
CA VAL A 74 20.09 8.15 12.04
C VAL A 74 20.87 6.90 11.65
N PRO A 75 22.22 6.92 11.57
CA PRO A 75 23.02 5.83 10.99
C PRO A 75 22.86 4.47 11.67
N SER A 76 22.50 4.44 12.95
CA SER A 76 22.27 3.21 13.73
C SER A 76 20.85 2.66 13.61
N VAL A 77 19.93 3.37 12.96
CA VAL A 77 18.51 3.02 12.85
C VAL A 77 18.13 2.72 11.40
N TRP A 78 17.45 1.60 11.21
CA TRP A 78 17.01 1.08 9.92
C TRP A 78 15.53 0.74 9.98
N ALA A 79 14.83 0.80 8.85
CA ALA A 79 13.39 0.50 8.79
C ALA A 79 13.05 -0.21 7.48
N ILE A 80 12.20 -1.25 7.57
CA ILE A 80 11.74 -2.06 6.44
C ILE A 80 10.25 -2.38 6.58
N GLY A 81 9.60 -2.73 5.48
CA GLY A 81 8.20 -3.13 5.41
C GLY A 81 7.24 -1.96 5.52
N ASP A 82 6.02 -2.24 6.00
CA ASP A 82 4.89 -1.32 6.05
C ASP A 82 5.18 0.03 6.72
N VAL A 83 6.15 0.11 7.65
CA VAL A 83 6.52 1.36 8.33
C VAL A 83 7.21 2.38 7.42
N THR A 84 7.78 1.92 6.30
CA THR A 84 8.41 2.78 5.27
C THR A 84 7.42 3.24 4.20
N ASN A 85 6.23 2.62 4.14
CA ASN A 85 5.18 2.89 3.16
C ASN A 85 5.64 2.84 1.68
N ARG A 86 6.60 1.96 1.35
CA ARG A 86 7.04 1.69 -0.03
C ARG A 86 6.07 0.79 -0.79
N ILE A 87 6.16 -0.53 -0.55
CA ILE A 87 5.22 -1.52 -1.07
C ILE A 87 4.82 -2.42 0.09
N ASN A 88 3.56 -2.34 0.49
CA ASN A 88 3.02 -3.02 1.68
C ASN A 88 2.63 -4.47 1.36
N LEU A 89 3.64 -5.29 1.03
CA LEU A 89 3.50 -6.71 0.76
C LEU A 89 4.50 -7.51 1.58
N THR A 90 4.04 -8.60 2.20
CA THR A 90 4.88 -9.53 2.96
C THR A 90 6.14 -9.99 2.21
N PRO A 91 6.09 -10.41 0.91
CA PRO A 91 7.30 -10.79 0.19
C PRO A 91 8.29 -9.63 0.00
N VAL A 92 7.81 -8.38 -0.08
CA VAL A 92 8.69 -7.20 -0.18
C VAL A 92 9.40 -6.96 1.15
N ALA A 93 8.68 -6.98 2.28
CA ALA A 93 9.30 -6.83 3.59
C ALA A 93 10.35 -7.92 3.87
N LEU A 94 10.10 -9.16 3.40
CA LEU A 94 11.08 -10.25 3.48
C LEU A 94 12.34 -9.94 2.65
N MET A 95 12.17 -9.50 1.40
CA MET A 95 13.27 -9.11 0.52
C MET A 95 14.10 -7.97 1.12
N GLU A 96 13.43 -6.93 1.63
CA GLU A 96 14.08 -5.81 2.32
C GLU A 96 14.88 -6.29 3.53
N GLY A 97 14.33 -7.20 4.33
CA GLY A 97 15.04 -7.82 5.46
C GLY A 97 16.27 -8.61 5.04
N MET A 98 16.20 -9.37 3.93
CA MET A 98 17.36 -10.08 3.38
C MET A 98 18.45 -9.12 2.88
N ALA A 99 18.06 -8.05 2.18
CA ALA A 99 18.98 -7.02 1.71
C ALA A 99 19.65 -6.25 2.87
N LEU A 100 18.87 -5.94 3.91
CA LEU A 100 19.36 -5.33 5.15
C LEU A 100 20.39 -6.22 5.84
N ALA A 101 20.10 -7.52 5.99
CA ALA A 101 21.00 -8.47 6.64
C ALA A 101 22.34 -8.60 5.90
N LYS A 102 22.32 -8.65 4.56
CA LYS A 102 23.55 -8.64 3.74
C LYS A 102 24.35 -7.34 3.93
N THR A 103 23.66 -6.21 4.00
CA THR A 103 24.28 -4.89 4.18
C THR A 103 24.95 -4.77 5.55
N ILE A 104 24.24 -5.09 6.63
CA ILE A 104 24.73 -4.87 8.00
C ILE A 104 25.72 -5.95 8.43
N PHE A 105 25.42 -7.22 8.15
CA PHE A 105 26.20 -8.35 8.69
C PHE A 105 27.11 -9.00 7.64
N GLY A 106 26.77 -8.89 6.36
CA GLY A 106 27.58 -9.45 5.27
C GLY A 106 28.64 -8.49 4.72
N GLY A 107 28.57 -7.19 5.05
CA GLY A 107 29.46 -6.17 4.48
C GLY A 107 29.24 -5.93 2.99
N GLU A 108 28.10 -6.37 2.44
CA GLU A 108 27.73 -6.24 1.04
C GLU A 108 26.51 -5.32 0.93
N PRO A 109 26.71 -4.01 0.66
CA PRO A 109 25.61 -3.06 0.49
C PRO A 109 24.65 -3.53 -0.60
N THR A 110 23.46 -3.95 -0.18
CA THR A 110 22.45 -4.55 -1.04
C THR A 110 21.18 -3.71 -0.99
N LYS A 111 20.74 -3.21 -2.15
CA LYS A 111 19.46 -2.53 -2.28
C LYS A 111 18.33 -3.54 -2.60
N PRO A 112 17.14 -3.40 -2.00
CA PRO A 112 15.97 -4.17 -2.42
C PRO A 112 15.55 -3.80 -3.84
N ASP A 113 15.10 -4.79 -4.62
CA ASP A 113 14.60 -4.57 -5.98
C ASP A 113 13.07 -4.57 -6.00
N TYR A 114 12.50 -3.39 -6.22
CA TYR A 114 11.05 -3.21 -6.29
C TYR A 114 10.51 -3.32 -7.72
N GLN A 115 11.37 -3.58 -8.71
CA GLN A 115 10.92 -3.74 -10.08
C GLN A 115 10.13 -5.05 -10.20
N PHE A 116 8.95 -4.95 -10.80
CA PHE A 116 8.13 -6.10 -11.18
C PHE A 116 7.82 -7.05 -10.01
N VAL A 117 7.55 -6.48 -8.84
CA VAL A 117 6.99 -7.21 -7.70
C VAL A 117 5.61 -7.75 -8.08
N ALA A 118 5.49 -9.07 -8.16
CA ALA A 118 4.22 -9.73 -8.43
C ALA A 118 3.23 -9.50 -7.28
N SER A 119 1.99 -9.23 -7.63
CA SER A 119 0.89 -8.97 -6.70
C SER A 119 -0.33 -9.84 -7.04
N ALA A 120 -1.08 -10.23 -6.02
CA ALA A 120 -2.31 -10.99 -6.19
C ALA A 120 -3.41 -10.46 -5.25
N VAL A 121 -4.65 -10.45 -5.75
CA VAL A 121 -5.86 -10.12 -5.00
C VAL A 121 -6.72 -11.37 -4.93
N PHE A 122 -6.94 -11.85 -3.71
CA PHE A 122 -7.73 -13.06 -3.43
C PHE A 122 -9.23 -12.75 -3.42
N CYS A 123 -9.76 -12.28 -4.56
CA CYS A 123 -11.19 -12.19 -4.83
C CYS A 123 -11.69 -13.43 -5.57
N GLN A 124 -12.98 -13.46 -5.92
CA GLN A 124 -13.59 -14.55 -6.70
C GLN A 124 -14.12 -13.99 -8.03
N PRO A 125 -13.50 -14.31 -9.18
CA PRO A 125 -12.25 -15.08 -9.36
C PRO A 125 -11.00 -14.29 -8.89
N PRO A 126 -9.88 -14.96 -8.59
CA PRO A 126 -8.66 -14.28 -8.15
C PRO A 126 -8.03 -13.46 -9.29
N LEU A 127 -7.33 -12.40 -8.93
CA LEU A 127 -6.60 -11.54 -9.85
C LEU A 127 -5.11 -11.54 -9.50
N ALA A 128 -4.25 -11.52 -10.51
CA ALA A 128 -2.81 -11.38 -10.33
C ALA A 128 -2.26 -10.43 -11.38
N SER A 129 -1.22 -9.69 -11.01
CA SER A 129 -0.51 -8.78 -11.91
C SER A 129 0.96 -8.71 -11.55
N VAL A 130 1.77 -8.44 -12.57
CA VAL A 130 3.21 -8.18 -12.47
C VAL A 130 3.59 -7.30 -13.63
N GLY A 131 4.61 -6.46 -13.46
CA GLY A 131 5.02 -5.56 -14.54
C GLY A 131 4.27 -4.25 -14.53
N TYR A 132 4.31 -3.58 -15.68
CA TYR A 132 3.57 -2.36 -15.94
C TYR A 132 2.13 -2.68 -16.35
N SER A 133 1.22 -1.79 -16.00
CA SER A 133 -0.04 -1.67 -16.75
C SER A 133 0.23 -1.26 -18.20
N GLU A 134 -0.74 -1.49 -19.08
CA GLU A 134 -0.65 -1.06 -20.48
C GLU A 134 -0.37 0.44 -20.58
N GLU A 135 -1.07 1.25 -19.78
CA GLU A 135 -0.92 2.70 -19.74
C GLU A 135 0.48 3.13 -19.28
N GLU A 136 1.02 2.47 -18.25
CA GLU A 136 2.39 2.72 -17.78
C GLU A 136 3.44 2.28 -18.80
N ALA A 137 3.22 1.17 -19.50
CA ALA A 137 4.12 0.66 -20.52
C ALA A 137 4.24 1.67 -21.67
N VAL A 138 3.11 2.18 -22.19
CA VAL A 138 3.09 3.22 -23.23
C VAL A 138 3.78 4.50 -22.76
N ALA A 139 3.60 4.89 -21.50
CA ALA A 139 4.23 6.11 -20.96
C ALA A 139 5.74 5.98 -20.73
N LYS A 140 6.23 4.79 -20.36
CA LYS A 140 7.63 4.58 -19.94
C LYS A 140 8.52 4.00 -21.03
N LEU A 141 7.97 3.25 -21.98
CA LEU A 141 8.75 2.56 -23.00
C LEU A 141 8.84 3.44 -24.26
N ALA A 142 10.06 3.65 -24.74
CA ALA A 142 10.30 4.32 -26.01
C ALA A 142 10.11 3.31 -27.16
N GLY A 143 8.88 3.11 -27.61
CA GLY A 143 8.58 2.22 -28.74
C GLY A 143 7.11 1.82 -28.85
N PRO A 144 6.73 1.13 -29.95
CA PRO A 144 5.41 0.54 -30.06
C PRO A 144 5.21 -0.53 -28.97
N VAL A 145 4.00 -0.60 -28.42
CA VAL A 145 3.58 -1.60 -27.43
C VAL A 145 2.58 -2.54 -28.10
N ASP A 146 2.91 -3.83 -28.12
CA ASP A 146 1.99 -4.88 -28.59
C ASP A 146 1.25 -5.50 -27.39
N VAL A 147 -0.07 -5.53 -27.45
CA VAL A 147 -0.94 -6.04 -26.38
C VAL A 147 -1.59 -7.35 -26.82
N TYR A 148 -1.34 -8.41 -26.06
CA TYR A 148 -1.95 -9.72 -26.28
C TYR A 148 -3.02 -9.95 -25.20
N SER A 149 -4.24 -10.26 -25.63
CA SER A 149 -5.33 -10.63 -24.73
C SER A 149 -5.92 -11.97 -25.14
N SER A 150 -6.33 -12.76 -24.15
CA SER A 150 -7.04 -14.01 -24.32
C SER A 150 -8.09 -14.10 -23.23
N ASN A 151 -9.29 -14.55 -23.60
CA ASN A 151 -10.38 -14.74 -22.67
C ASN A 151 -10.90 -16.17 -22.86
N ASN A 152 -10.61 -17.04 -21.90
CA ASN A 152 -11.20 -18.37 -21.86
C ASN A 152 -12.43 -18.29 -20.97
N HIS A 153 -13.61 -18.42 -21.59
CA HIS A 153 -14.89 -18.57 -20.89
C HIS A 153 -15.00 -19.94 -20.23
#